data_AF-A0A6A4TCS8-F1
#
_entry.id   AF-A0A6A4TCS8-F1
#
_cell.length_a   1.000
_cell.length_b   1.000
_cell.length_c   1.000
_cell.angle_alpha   90.00
_cell.angle_beta   90.00
_cell.angle_gamma   90.00
#
_symmetry.space_group_name_H-M   'P 1'
#
loop_
_entity.id
_entity.type
_entity.pdbx_description
1 polymer ?
#
loop_
_entity_poly.entity_id
_entity_poly.type
_entity_poly.pdbx_seq_one_letter_code
_entity_poly.pdbx_strand_id
1 'polypeptide(L)'
;MSRPSQAKLTTSDTNGVSVIQSQARASSPSSPPANAAGPQRVPHLVPAHPSAGGGKAPAPSKMKKPHADKDSDEYRQRRERNNLAVKKSRMRSKQKAQDTQQRVNELKEENERLEAKIKLLSKELSVLKDLFLEHAHNLADNVQPPPGAEGSSPAPNNTSTNGQ
;
A
#
# COMPACT_ATOMS: atom_id res chain seq x y z
N MET A 1 -58.20 30.45 -10.10
CA MET A 1 -57.23 29.82 -11.03
C MET A 1 -56.15 29.13 -10.21
N SER A 2 -55.96 27.83 -10.41
CA SER A 2 -55.20 26.95 -9.51
C SER A 2 -53.69 26.96 -9.80
N ARG A 3 -52.87 26.83 -8.76
CA ARG A 3 -51.43 26.56 -8.88
C ARG A 3 -51.17 25.06 -8.78
N PRO A 4 -50.38 24.44 -9.67
CA PRO A 4 -49.92 23.06 -9.46
C PRO A 4 -48.81 23.03 -8.41
N SER A 5 -48.96 22.15 -7.42
CA SER A 5 -47.90 21.85 -6.45
C SER A 5 -46.82 21.00 -7.11
N GLN A 6 -45.55 21.44 -7.09
CA GLN A 6 -44.45 20.58 -7.50
C GLN A 6 -43.88 19.82 -6.30
N ALA A 7 -43.88 18.49 -6.40
CA ALA A 7 -43.33 17.61 -5.38
C ALA A 7 -41.81 17.78 -5.27
N LYS A 8 -41.30 17.94 -4.04
CA LYS A 8 -39.87 17.81 -3.75
C LYS A 8 -39.47 16.34 -3.81
N LEU A 9 -38.68 15.97 -4.81
CA LEU A 9 -37.90 14.73 -4.78
C LEU A 9 -36.75 14.89 -3.78
N THR A 10 -36.81 14.17 -2.67
CA THR A 10 -35.73 14.06 -1.69
C THR A 10 -34.79 12.93 -2.10
N THR A 11 -33.79 13.22 -2.93
CA THR A 11 -32.74 12.24 -3.24
C THR A 11 -31.76 12.14 -2.06
N SER A 12 -31.99 11.16 -1.19
CA SER A 12 -31.08 10.79 -0.11
C SER A 12 -29.97 9.86 -0.63
N ASP A 13 -29.00 10.40 -1.36
CA ASP A 13 -27.78 9.66 -1.72
C ASP A 13 -26.70 9.86 -0.64
N THR A 14 -26.80 9.05 0.42
CA THR A 14 -25.78 8.95 1.47
C THR A 14 -24.58 8.16 1.00
N ASN A 15 -23.77 8.76 0.13
CA ASN A 15 -22.40 8.33 -0.15
C ASN A 15 -21.46 9.54 -0.06
N GLY A 16 -21.38 10.08 1.16
CA GLY A 16 -20.45 11.14 1.49
C GLY A 16 -19.01 10.64 1.41
N VAL A 17 -18.21 11.27 0.56
CA VAL A 17 -16.76 11.12 0.58
C VAL A 17 -16.27 11.66 1.92
N SER A 18 -15.86 10.78 2.83
CA SER A 18 -15.34 11.15 4.15
C SER A 18 -14.09 12.01 4.03
N VAL A 19 -14.27 13.32 4.15
CA VAL A 19 -13.17 14.27 4.37
C VAL A 19 -12.64 14.04 5.77
N ILE A 20 -11.40 13.55 5.86
CA ILE A 20 -10.72 13.29 7.13
C ILE A 20 -10.56 14.63 7.87
N GLN A 21 -11.31 14.80 8.96
CA GLN A 21 -11.27 15.99 9.78
C GLN A 21 -10.10 15.90 10.77
N SER A 22 -9.05 16.69 10.53
CA SER A 22 -7.89 16.76 11.42
C SER A 22 -8.21 17.57 12.69
N GLN A 23 -8.35 16.87 13.81
CA GLN A 23 -8.41 17.49 15.14
C GLN A 23 -7.08 17.23 15.88
N ALA A 24 -6.24 18.26 16.00
CA ALA A 24 -5.01 18.18 16.78
C ALA A 24 -5.29 18.54 18.25
N ARG A 25 -5.12 17.59 19.16
CA ARG A 25 -4.98 17.85 20.60
C ARG A 25 -3.66 17.24 21.07
N ALA A 26 -2.76 18.08 21.57
CA ALA A 26 -1.46 17.66 22.09
C ALA A 26 -1.60 17.06 23.50
N SER A 27 -0.82 16.00 23.78
CA SER A 27 -0.44 15.55 25.13
C SER A 27 0.72 14.54 25.03
N SER A 28 1.93 14.97 25.39
CA SER A 28 3.07 14.10 25.78
C SER A 28 2.92 13.78 27.29
N PRO A 29 3.56 12.74 27.90
CA PRO A 29 4.89 12.13 27.63
C PRO A 29 4.78 10.60 27.36
N SER A 30 5.76 9.68 27.55
CA SER A 30 7.14 9.71 28.11
C SER A 30 8.05 8.61 27.53
N SER A 31 9.37 8.83 27.55
CA SER A 31 10.45 7.84 27.34
C SER A 31 10.70 7.00 28.62
N PRO A 32 11.53 5.91 28.66
CA PRO A 32 12.59 5.43 27.74
C PRO A 32 12.55 3.87 27.56
N PRO A 33 13.64 3.09 27.27
CA PRO A 33 14.97 3.38 26.72
C PRO A 33 15.30 2.59 25.42
N ALA A 34 16.56 2.70 24.97
CA ALA A 34 17.06 2.12 23.72
C ALA A 34 17.38 0.61 23.76
N ASN A 35 17.32 -0.05 22.58
CA ASN A 35 18.47 -0.70 21.91
C ASN A 35 18.09 -2.01 21.19
N ALA A 36 17.99 -1.99 19.84
CA ALA A 36 18.23 -3.13 18.94
C ALA A 36 18.26 -2.65 17.47
N ALA A 37 19.10 -3.27 16.63
CA ALA A 37 19.32 -2.87 15.25
C ALA A 37 18.27 -3.43 14.26
N GLY A 38 17.99 -2.69 13.18
CA GLY A 38 17.17 -3.14 12.05
C GLY A 38 17.34 -2.22 10.83
N PRO A 39 17.81 -2.70 9.66
CA PRO A 39 18.16 -1.85 8.53
C PRO A 39 17.02 -1.72 7.49
N GLN A 40 16.01 -0.89 7.76
CA GLN A 40 15.15 -0.31 6.72
C GLN A 40 14.63 1.08 7.12
N ARG A 41 15.44 2.13 6.89
CA ARG A 41 14.91 3.50 6.84
C ARG A 41 14.36 3.76 5.44
N VAL A 42 13.06 3.51 5.26
CA VAL A 42 12.32 4.19 4.19
C VAL A 42 12.47 5.71 4.40
N PRO A 43 12.84 6.49 3.37
CA PRO A 43 12.96 7.94 3.53
C PRO A 43 11.56 8.52 3.76
N HIS A 44 11.29 8.87 5.02
CA HIS A 44 10.04 9.49 5.42
C HIS A 44 9.99 10.88 4.78
N LEU A 45 9.24 11.02 3.69
CA LEU A 45 9.06 12.28 2.99
C LEU A 45 8.33 13.26 3.91
N VAL A 46 9.09 14.14 4.55
CA VAL A 46 8.56 15.30 5.25
C VAL A 46 7.65 16.06 4.28
N PRO A 47 6.41 16.42 4.67
CA PRO A 47 5.58 17.29 3.86
C PRO A 47 6.33 18.58 3.56
N ALA A 48 6.78 18.75 2.31
CA ALA A 48 7.51 19.93 1.90
C ALA A 48 6.56 21.14 2.00
N HIS A 49 6.73 21.90 3.08
CA HIS A 49 6.12 23.21 3.23
C HIS A 49 6.54 24.05 2.00
N PRO A 50 5.63 24.66 1.23
CA PRO A 50 5.99 25.44 0.05
C PRO A 50 6.55 26.80 0.47
N SER A 51 7.80 26.77 0.97
CA SER A 51 8.61 27.94 1.28
C SER A 51 9.88 27.88 0.44
N ALA A 52 10.17 28.98 -0.26
CA ALA A 52 11.22 29.15 -1.27
C ALA A 52 11.08 28.27 -2.54
N GLY A 53 10.98 28.90 -3.72
CA GLY A 53 11.08 28.19 -5.00
C GLY A 53 9.99 28.44 -6.05
N GLY A 54 9.15 29.46 -5.90
CA GLY A 54 8.16 29.84 -6.91
C GLY A 54 8.06 31.35 -7.04
N GLY A 55 8.42 31.89 -8.21
CA GLY A 55 8.36 33.33 -8.46
C GLY A 55 6.96 33.86 -8.20
N LYS A 56 6.84 34.88 -7.34
CA LYS A 56 5.57 35.60 -7.14
C LYS A 56 5.24 36.34 -8.43
N ALA A 57 4.51 35.69 -9.33
CA ALA A 57 3.78 36.40 -10.36
C ALA A 57 2.93 37.46 -9.63
N PRO A 58 3.05 38.75 -9.96
CA PRO A 58 2.27 39.78 -9.30
C PRO A 58 0.80 39.43 -9.48
N ALA A 59 0.07 39.31 -8.36
CA ALA A 59 -1.37 39.06 -8.42
C ALA A 59 -1.98 40.12 -9.34
N PRO A 60 -2.80 39.73 -10.35
CA PRO A 60 -3.33 40.67 -11.31
C PRO A 60 -4.00 41.80 -10.55
N SER A 61 -3.56 43.03 -10.82
CA SER A 61 -3.95 44.20 -10.05
C SER A 61 -5.47 44.28 -9.93
N LYS A 62 -5.96 44.78 -8.80
CA LYS A 62 -7.39 44.96 -8.53
C LYS A 62 -7.98 46.11 -9.36
N MET A 63 -7.73 46.12 -10.67
CA MET A 63 -8.55 46.84 -11.62
C MET A 63 -9.97 46.33 -11.42
N LYS A 64 -10.88 47.22 -11.02
CA LYS A 64 -12.30 46.89 -10.87
C LYS A 64 -12.75 46.33 -12.23
N LYS A 65 -12.99 45.02 -12.30
CA LYS A 65 -13.56 44.43 -13.51
C LYS A 65 -14.86 45.20 -13.79
N PRO A 66 -15.03 45.80 -14.98
CA PRO A 66 -16.32 46.37 -15.32
C PRO A 66 -17.38 45.29 -15.10
N HIS A 67 -18.54 45.68 -14.56
CA HIS A 67 -19.60 44.75 -14.22
C HIS A 67 -20.01 44.02 -15.50
N ALA A 68 -19.49 42.80 -15.68
CA ALA A 68 -19.62 42.06 -16.93
C ALA A 68 -21.10 41.78 -17.16
N ASP A 69 -21.64 42.38 -18.21
CA ASP A 69 -23.08 42.33 -18.45
C ASP A 69 -23.49 40.89 -18.70
N LYS A 70 -24.47 40.41 -17.93
CA LYS A 70 -24.78 38.96 -17.85
C LYS A 70 -25.37 38.43 -19.14
N ASP A 71 -25.96 39.32 -19.93
CA ASP A 71 -26.57 39.00 -21.23
C ASP A 71 -25.64 39.25 -22.42
N SER A 72 -24.39 39.68 -22.17
CA SER A 72 -23.37 39.80 -23.22
C SER A 72 -22.97 38.43 -23.79
N ASP A 73 -22.77 38.35 -25.11
CA ASP A 73 -22.34 37.10 -25.76
C ASP A 73 -20.94 36.66 -25.29
N GLU A 74 -20.08 37.59 -24.91
CA GLU A 74 -18.78 37.29 -24.30
C GLU A 74 -18.92 36.62 -22.92
N TYR A 75 -19.98 36.93 -22.15
CA TYR A 75 -20.33 36.19 -20.94
C TYR A 75 -20.86 34.79 -21.28
N ARG A 76 -21.80 34.67 -22.23
CA ARG A 76 -22.38 33.38 -22.66
C ARG A 76 -21.31 32.38 -23.10
N GLN A 77 -20.42 32.77 -24.02
CA GLN A 77 -19.32 31.92 -24.48
C GLN A 77 -18.36 31.51 -23.36
N ARG A 78 -18.10 32.38 -22.37
CA ARG A 78 -17.28 32.03 -21.20
C ARG A 78 -17.98 31.03 -20.29
N ARG A 79 -19.30 31.15 -20.10
CA ARG A 79 -20.11 30.19 -19.32
C ARG A 79 -20.18 28.83 -20.01
N GLU A 80 -20.40 28.80 -21.32
CA GLU A 80 -20.38 27.56 -22.12
C GLU A 80 -19.03 26.83 -22.01
N ARG A 81 -17.92 27.55 -22.26
CA ARG A 81 -16.56 27.00 -22.07
C ARG A 81 -16.33 26.47 -20.66
N ASN A 82 -16.81 27.18 -19.63
CA ASN A 82 -16.70 26.73 -18.24
C ASN A 82 -17.55 25.49 -17.95
N ASN A 83 -18.79 25.43 -18.46
CA ASN A 83 -19.68 24.27 -18.33
C ASN A 83 -19.07 23.02 -18.97
N LEU A 84 -18.48 23.15 -20.17
CA LEU A 84 -17.74 22.09 -20.85
C LEU A 84 -16.51 21.65 -20.04
N ALA A 85 -15.73 22.59 -19.52
CA ALA A 85 -14.55 22.29 -18.68
C ALA A 85 -14.94 21.56 -17.38
N VAL A 86 -16.03 21.97 -16.72
CA VAL A 86 -16.56 21.29 -15.53
C VAL A 86 -17.06 19.88 -15.86
N LYS A 87 -17.79 19.71 -16.98
CA LYS A 87 -18.23 18.38 -17.44
C LYS A 87 -17.02 17.48 -17.72
N LYS A 88 -16.01 17.96 -18.43
CA LYS A 88 -14.75 17.25 -18.72
C LYS A 88 -14.00 16.87 -17.44
N SER A 89 -13.89 17.80 -16.48
CA SER A 89 -13.25 17.57 -15.18
C SER A 89 -13.98 16.47 -14.38
N ARG A 90 -15.31 16.57 -14.25
CA ARG A 90 -16.12 15.55 -13.56
C ARG A 90 -16.01 14.18 -14.20
N MET A 91 -16.08 14.09 -15.54
CA MET A 91 -15.90 12.83 -16.27
C MET A 91 -14.51 12.25 -16.05
N ARG A 92 -13.44 13.07 -16.08
CA ARG A 92 -12.07 12.60 -15.81
C ARG A 92 -11.91 12.06 -14.39
N SER A 93 -12.49 12.71 -13.38
CA SER A 93 -12.47 12.23 -12.00
C SER A 93 -13.26 10.92 -11.84
N LYS A 94 -14.43 10.80 -12.48
CA LYS A 94 -15.22 9.55 -12.49
C LYS A 94 -14.44 8.42 -13.16
N GLN A 95 -13.87 8.67 -14.34
CA GLN A 95 -13.06 7.68 -15.07
C GLN A 95 -11.89 7.22 -14.21
N LYS A 96 -11.10 8.14 -13.63
CA LYS A 96 -9.97 7.78 -12.76
C LYS A 96 -10.40 6.90 -11.58
N ALA A 97 -11.57 7.15 -10.97
CA ALA A 97 -12.08 6.30 -9.90
C ALA A 97 -12.45 4.89 -10.42
N GLN A 98 -13.07 4.79 -11.60
CA GLN A 98 -13.38 3.51 -12.25
C GLN A 98 -12.10 2.74 -12.64
N ASP A 99 -11.12 3.41 -13.27
CA ASP A 99 -9.82 2.82 -13.64
C ASP A 99 -9.08 2.30 -12.40
N THR A 100 -9.12 3.04 -11.29
CA THR A 100 -8.50 2.62 -10.01
C THR A 100 -9.21 1.39 -9.45
N GLN A 101 -10.55 1.34 -9.48
CA GLN A 101 -11.31 0.18 -9.01
C GLN A 101 -11.06 -1.06 -9.88
N GLN A 102 -11.02 -0.90 -11.20
CA GLN A 102 -10.65 -1.98 -12.11
C GLN A 102 -9.25 -2.49 -11.80
N ARG A 103 -8.26 -1.60 -11.64
CA ARG A 103 -6.89 -2.00 -11.32
C ARG A 103 -6.77 -2.72 -9.97
N VAL A 104 -7.58 -2.35 -8.97
CA VAL A 104 -7.66 -3.08 -7.69
C VAL A 104 -8.23 -4.48 -7.88
N ASN A 105 -9.20 -4.68 -8.77
CA ASN A 105 -9.75 -6.00 -9.07
C ASN A 105 -8.73 -6.87 -9.81
N GLU A 106 -8.08 -6.35 -10.86
CA GLU A 106 -7.00 -7.03 -11.60
C GLU A 106 -5.88 -7.51 -10.66
N LEU A 107 -5.46 -6.66 -9.72
CA LEU A 107 -4.41 -7.00 -8.75
C LEU A 107 -4.86 -8.06 -7.73
N LYS A 108 -6.15 -8.15 -7.39
CA LYS A 108 -6.68 -9.21 -6.52
C LYS A 108 -6.67 -10.55 -7.24
N GLU A 109 -7.20 -10.59 -8.47
CA GLU A 109 -7.22 -11.80 -9.31
C GLU A 109 -5.79 -12.30 -9.59
N GLU A 110 -4.85 -11.39 -9.87
CA GLU A 110 -3.44 -11.76 -10.03
C GLU A 110 -2.83 -12.29 -8.72
N ASN A 111 -3.13 -11.67 -7.56
CA ASN A 111 -2.62 -12.14 -6.28
C ASN A 111 -3.16 -13.53 -5.92
N GLU A 112 -4.47 -13.78 -6.05
CA GLU A 112 -5.08 -15.10 -5.82
C GLU A 112 -4.44 -16.19 -6.71
N ARG A 113 -4.18 -15.87 -7.99
CA ARG A 113 -3.48 -16.75 -8.92
C ARG A 113 -2.02 -17.03 -8.50
N LEU A 114 -1.32 -16.03 -7.97
CA LEU A 114 0.05 -16.18 -7.48
C LEU A 114 0.10 -16.99 -6.17
N GLU A 115 -0.81 -16.73 -5.24
CA GLU A 115 -0.97 -17.51 -4.00
C GLU A 115 -1.28 -18.98 -4.29
N ALA A 116 -2.17 -19.26 -5.25
CA ALA A 116 -2.44 -20.62 -5.71
C ALA A 116 -1.20 -21.30 -6.31
N LYS A 117 -0.39 -20.59 -7.10
CA LYS A 117 0.87 -21.10 -7.65
C LYS A 117 1.92 -21.37 -6.57
N ILE A 118 2.07 -20.47 -5.59
CA ILE A 118 2.96 -20.69 -4.44
C ILE A 118 2.51 -21.96 -3.69
N LYS A 119 1.23 -22.07 -3.37
CA LYS A 119 0.65 -23.23 -2.65
C LYS A 119 0.85 -24.55 -3.39
N LEU A 120 0.81 -24.56 -4.72
CA LEU A 120 1.12 -25.74 -5.54
C LEU A 120 2.61 -26.11 -5.41
N LEU A 121 3.50 -25.17 -5.71
CA LEU A 121 4.96 -25.40 -5.67
C LEU A 121 5.43 -25.80 -4.26
N SER A 122 4.87 -25.23 -3.19
CA SER A 122 5.17 -25.63 -1.81
C SER A 122 4.76 -27.07 -1.50
N LYS A 123 3.66 -27.58 -2.09
CA LYS A 123 3.28 -28.99 -1.96
C LYS A 123 4.22 -29.90 -2.73
N GLU A 124 4.56 -29.56 -3.97
CA GLU A 124 5.51 -30.31 -4.80
C GLU A 124 6.88 -30.43 -4.10
N LEU A 125 7.38 -29.33 -3.52
CA LEU A 125 8.60 -29.32 -2.73
C LEU A 125 8.49 -30.15 -1.43
N SER A 126 7.34 -30.15 -0.75
CA SER A 126 7.12 -31.05 0.40
C SER A 126 7.21 -32.50 -0.03
N VAL A 127 6.44 -32.92 -1.03
CA VAL A 127 6.41 -34.31 -1.52
C VAL A 127 7.81 -34.78 -1.93
N LEU A 128 8.59 -33.94 -2.64
CA LEU A 128 9.97 -34.27 -2.99
C LEU A 128 10.86 -34.39 -1.76
N LYS A 129 10.77 -33.47 -0.80
CA LYS A 129 11.54 -33.51 0.44
C LYS A 129 11.21 -34.75 1.27
N ASP A 130 9.93 -35.07 1.40
CA ASP A 130 9.41 -36.19 2.18
C ASP A 130 9.90 -37.52 1.56
N LEU A 131 9.87 -37.65 0.22
CA LEU A 131 10.45 -38.79 -0.51
C LEU A 131 11.96 -38.93 -0.31
N PHE A 132 12.73 -37.84 -0.35
CA PHE A 132 14.18 -37.88 -0.07
C PHE A 132 14.48 -38.28 1.38
N LEU A 133 13.68 -37.83 2.35
CA LEU A 133 13.82 -38.20 3.76
C LEU A 133 13.46 -39.66 3.99
N GLU A 134 12.38 -40.16 3.37
CA GLU A 134 11.99 -41.57 3.44
C GLU A 134 13.08 -42.48 2.86
N HIS A 135 13.63 -42.16 1.69
CA HIS A 135 14.75 -42.91 1.12
C HIS A 135 16.02 -42.86 1.99
N ALA A 136 16.34 -41.71 2.61
CA ALA A 136 17.47 -41.59 3.51
C ALA A 136 17.29 -42.39 4.82
N HIS A 137 16.07 -42.46 5.35
CA HIS A 137 15.74 -43.26 6.53
C HIS A 137 15.86 -44.76 6.23
N ASN A 138 15.26 -45.22 5.12
CA ASN A 138 15.37 -46.62 4.68
C ASN A 138 16.83 -47.03 4.41
N LEU A 139 17.67 -46.10 3.90
CA LEU A 139 19.10 -46.36 3.72
C LEU A 139 19.86 -46.47 5.05
N ALA A 140 19.47 -45.69 6.07
CA ALA A 140 20.06 -45.77 7.41
C ALA A 140 19.67 -47.05 8.15
N ASP A 141 18.40 -47.47 8.08
CA ASP A 141 17.91 -48.70 8.71
C ASP A 141 18.54 -49.97 8.11
N ASN A 142 18.89 -49.95 6.82
CA ASN A 142 19.59 -51.05 6.16
C ASN A 142 21.11 -51.07 6.44
N VAL A 143 21.64 -50.11 7.21
CA VAL A 143 22.99 -50.16 7.80
C VAL A 143 22.88 -50.56 9.26
N GLN A 144 22.54 -51.84 9.47
CA GLN A 144 22.54 -52.45 10.79
C GLN A 144 23.94 -52.31 11.44
N PRO A 145 24.07 -51.75 12.66
CA PRO A 145 25.37 -51.68 13.33
C PRO A 145 25.88 -53.09 13.62
N PRO A 146 27.19 -53.37 13.47
CA PRO A 146 27.73 -54.70 13.68
C PRO A 146 27.51 -55.15 15.14
N PRO A 147 27.01 -56.38 15.39
CA PRO A 147 26.83 -56.90 16.73
C PRO A 147 28.19 -57.31 17.31
N GLY A 148 28.87 -56.38 17.98
CA GLY A 148 30.23 -56.64 18.49
C GLY A 148 30.91 -55.47 19.17
N ALA A 149 30.33 -54.95 20.26
CA ALA A 149 31.01 -54.02 21.17
C ALA A 149 31.00 -54.59 22.60
N GLU A 150 31.70 -55.71 22.80
CA GLU A 150 31.95 -56.30 24.13
C GLU A 150 33.44 -56.15 24.51
N GLY A 151 33.69 -55.30 25.50
CA GLY A 151 34.81 -55.39 26.44
C GLY A 151 36.26 -55.28 25.95
N SER A 152 36.90 -54.12 26.20
CA SER A 152 38.09 -53.96 27.08
C SER A 152 39.09 -52.87 26.66
N SER A 153 39.39 -51.99 27.63
CA SER A 153 40.40 -50.92 27.72
C SER A 153 41.88 -51.40 27.62
N PRO A 154 42.92 -50.55 27.84
CA PRO A 154 43.12 -49.09 27.64
C PRO A 154 44.48 -48.72 26.97
N ALA A 155 44.69 -47.45 26.58
CA ALA A 155 45.98 -46.74 26.75
C ALA A 155 45.86 -45.21 26.47
N PRO A 156 46.63 -44.33 27.15
CA PRO A 156 46.59 -42.88 26.94
C PRO A 156 47.68 -42.38 25.99
N ASN A 157 47.52 -41.20 25.40
CA ASN A 157 48.69 -40.36 25.10
C ASN A 157 48.38 -38.85 25.18
N ASN A 158 49.42 -38.08 25.49
CA ASN A 158 49.40 -36.69 25.93
C ASN A 158 50.13 -35.79 24.91
N THR A 159 49.50 -34.70 24.47
CA THR A 159 50.23 -33.61 23.79
C THR A 159 49.65 -32.23 24.14
N SER A 160 50.45 -31.42 24.82
CA SER A 160 50.16 -30.01 25.14
C SER A 160 50.23 -29.09 23.92
N THR A 161 49.26 -28.18 23.77
CA THR A 161 49.34 -26.83 23.16
C THR A 161 48.10 -26.04 23.62
N ASN A 162 48.06 -24.70 23.74
CA ASN A 162 49.07 -23.65 23.92
C ASN A 162 48.34 -22.49 24.66
N GLY A 163 49.02 -21.68 25.46
CA GLY A 163 48.35 -20.72 26.35
C GLY A 163 49.19 -19.50 26.75
N GLN A 164 49.57 -18.68 25.76
CA GLN A 164 49.89 -17.25 25.88
C GLN A 164 49.41 -16.51 24.63
#